data_AF-A0A1Q3CU53-F1
#
_entry.id   AF-A0A1Q3CU53-F1
#
_cell.length_a   1.000
_cell.length_b   1.000
_cell.length_c   1.000
_cell.angle_alpha   90.00
_cell.angle_beta   90.00
_cell.angle_gamma   90.00
#
_symmetry.space_group_name_H-M   'P 1'
#
loop_
_entity.id
_entity.type
_entity.pdbx_description
1 polymer ?
#
loop_
_entity_poly.entity_id
_entity_poly.type
_entity_poly.pdbx_seq_one_letter_code
_entity_poly.pdbx_strand_id
1 'polypeptide(L)'
;EMTFLVVDTPSPYNAIIGRPGLNLMEAIVSTRHLLVKFPTRFGVGEVRADQQAGRQCYRAAISDKGKHKELPIANVELRGDMEPERPQPVEDVVQMPLEEGNTERVFQVGSQLGEVEKGELITFL
;
A
#
# COMPACT_ATOMS: atom_id res chain seq x y z
N GLU A 1 24.59 6.48 -1.72
CA GLU A 1 24.97 5.07 -1.53
C GLU A 1 23.77 4.34 -0.93
N MET A 2 23.50 3.09 -1.33
CA MET A 2 22.34 2.32 -0.86
C MET A 2 22.80 1.15 -0.03
N THR A 3 22.37 1.11 1.24
CA THR A 3 22.69 0.02 2.16
C THR A 3 21.57 -1.02 2.15
N PHE A 4 21.94 -2.30 2.23
CA PHE A 4 21.00 -3.42 2.24
C PHE A 4 21.24 -4.29 3.46
N LEU A 5 20.14 -4.76 4.07
CA LEU A 5 20.19 -5.85 5.03
C LEU A 5 20.14 -7.17 4.25
N VAL A 6 21.15 -8.01 4.44
CA VAL A 6 21.18 -9.35 3.86
C VAL A 6 20.65 -10.33 4.89
N VAL A 7 19.60 -11.08 4.50
CA VAL A 7 18.97 -12.08 5.35
C VAL A 7 19.10 -13.44 4.66
N ASP A 8 19.76 -14.38 5.32
CA ASP A 8 19.87 -15.76 4.84
C ASP A 8 18.64 -16.56 5.26
N THR A 9 17.57 -16.46 4.46
CA THR A 9 16.31 -17.15 4.73
C THR A 9 15.64 -17.60 3.43
N PRO A 10 14.96 -18.76 3.42
CA PRO A 10 14.11 -19.14 2.31
C PRO A 10 13.00 -18.10 2.11
N SER A 11 13.10 -17.33 1.03
CA SER A 11 12.15 -16.28 0.67
C SER A 11 11.78 -16.42 -0.81
N PRO A 12 10.51 -16.18 -1.19
CA PRO A 12 10.13 -16.10 -2.59
C PRO A 12 10.67 -14.83 -3.28
N TYR A 13 11.25 -13.90 -2.52
CA TYR A 13 11.81 -12.65 -3.02
C TYR A 13 13.33 -12.62 -2.86
N ASN A 14 14.03 -12.23 -3.94
CA ASN A 14 15.48 -12.01 -3.94
C ASN A 14 15.89 -10.69 -3.27
N ALA A 15 15.02 -9.68 -3.31
CA ALA A 15 15.26 -8.38 -2.70
C ALA A 15 13.91 -7.69 -2.42
N ILE A 16 13.84 -6.94 -1.33
CA ILE A 16 12.70 -6.08 -0.99
C ILE A 16 13.22 -4.64 -0.95
N ILE A 17 12.71 -3.80 -1.86
CA ILE A 17 13.11 -2.41 -1.95
C ILE A 17 11.98 -1.54 -1.43
N GLY A 18 12.21 -0.92 -0.27
CA GLY A 18 11.27 0.02 0.32
C GLY A 18 11.24 1.38 -0.39
N ARG A 19 10.33 2.25 0.05
CA ARG A 19 10.20 3.63 -0.45
C ARG A 19 11.51 4.42 -0.43
N PRO A 20 12.34 4.38 0.63
CA PRO A 20 13.62 5.11 0.63
C PRO A 20 14.54 4.70 -0.51
N GLY A 21 14.62 3.40 -0.81
CA GLY A 21 15.42 2.87 -1.91
C GLY A 21 14.89 3.28 -3.28
N LEU A 22 13.56 3.20 -3.48
CA LEU A 22 12.92 3.66 -4.71
C LEU A 22 13.14 5.17 -4.94
N ASN A 23 13.03 5.99 -3.89
CA ASN A 23 13.27 7.43 -3.97
C ASN A 23 14.72 7.75 -4.31
N LEU A 24 15.67 7.03 -3.71
CA LEU A 24 17.10 7.20 -4.01
C LEU A 24 17.44 6.85 -5.46
N MET A 25 16.73 5.87 -6.03
CA MET A 25 16.86 5.50 -7.44
C MET A 25 16.07 6.40 -8.39
N GLU A 26 15.35 7.41 -7.88
CA GLU A 26 14.41 8.22 -8.67
C GLU A 26 13.42 7.36 -9.47
N ALA A 27 13.00 6.24 -8.86
CA ALA A 27 12.22 5.21 -9.54
C ALA A 27 10.76 5.63 -9.71
N ILE A 28 10.23 5.42 -10.91
CA ILE A 28 8.81 5.59 -11.24
C ILE A 28 8.18 4.20 -11.29
N VAL A 29 7.24 3.94 -10.38
CA VAL A 29 6.51 2.67 -10.31
C VAL A 29 5.13 2.85 -10.92
N SER A 30 4.80 2.04 -11.94
CA SER A 30 3.46 1.96 -12.51
C SER A 30 2.83 0.62 -12.17
N THR A 31 1.87 0.64 -11.24
CA THR A 31 1.08 -0.54 -10.88
C THR A 31 0.24 -1.05 -12.05
N ARG A 32 -0.35 -0.13 -12.84
CA ARG A 32 -1.15 -0.46 -14.02
C ARG A 32 -0.36 -1.25 -15.06
N HIS A 33 0.90 -0.86 -15.31
CA HIS A 33 1.75 -1.49 -16.31
C HIS A 33 2.71 -2.52 -15.71
N LEU A 34 2.66 -2.72 -14.39
CA LEU A 34 3.58 -3.57 -13.62
C LEU A 34 5.04 -3.33 -13.99
N LEU A 35 5.42 -2.05 -14.06
CA LEU A 35 6.71 -1.61 -14.57
C LEU A 35 7.32 -0.61 -13.60
N VAL A 36 8.60 -0.80 -13.31
CA VAL A 36 9.44 0.18 -12.61
C VAL A 36 10.45 0.73 -13.61
N LYS A 37 10.57 2.05 -13.65
CA LYS A 37 11.59 2.76 -14.43
C LYS A 37 12.51 3.53 -13.51
N PHE A 38 13.79 3.62 -13.83
CA PHE A 38 14.75 4.42 -13.06
C PHE A 38 15.89 4.90 -13.96
N PRO A 39 16.48 6.08 -13.71
CA PRO A 39 17.66 6.54 -14.42
C PRO A 39 18.86 5.61 -14.20
N THR A 40 19.65 5.45 -15.24
CA THR A 40 20.94 4.77 -15.25
C THR A 40 21.94 5.61 -16.03
N ARG A 41 23.24 5.33 -15.87
CA ARG A 41 24.30 6.00 -16.65
C ARG A 41 24.18 5.84 -18.18
N PHE A 42 23.35 4.92 -18.66
CA PHE A 42 23.15 4.62 -20.07
C PHE A 42 21.73 4.90 -20.57
N GLY A 43 20.90 5.61 -19.78
CA GLY A 43 19.49 5.88 -20.11
C GLY A 43 18.56 5.34 -19.04
N VAL A 44 17.35 4.91 -19.42
CA VAL A 44 16.33 4.45 -18.47
C VAL A 44 16.39 2.93 -18.32
N GLY A 45 16.60 2.47 -17.09
CA GLY A 45 16.44 1.08 -16.70
C GLY A 45 14.97 0.73 -16.51
N GLU A 46 14.59 -0.48 -16.89
CA GLU A 46 13.22 -0.98 -16.80
C GLU A 46 13.19 -2.34 -16.09
N VAL A 47 12.28 -2.51 -15.13
CA VAL A 47 11.99 -3.78 -14.47
C VAL A 47 10.50 -4.04 -14.58
N ARG A 48 10.14 -5.15 -15.25
CA ARG A 48 8.75 -5.60 -15.39
C ARG A 48 8.45 -6.68 -14.39
N ALA A 49 7.29 -6.61 -13.76
CA ALA A 49 6.82 -7.69 -12.90
C ALA A 49 6.35 -8.87 -13.76
N ASP A 50 6.65 -10.07 -13.29
CA ASP A 50 6.11 -11.31 -13.82
C ASP A 50 4.84 -11.68 -13.03
N GLN A 51 3.68 -11.55 -13.67
CA GLN A 51 2.40 -11.88 -13.04
C GLN A 51 2.28 -13.37 -12.70
N GLN A 52 2.85 -14.26 -13.52
CA GLN A 52 2.78 -15.70 -13.28
C GLN A 52 3.61 -16.06 -12.07
N ALA A 53 4.86 -15.57 -12.00
CA ALA A 53 5.71 -15.76 -10.84
C ALA A 53 5.07 -15.17 -9.58
N GLY A 54 4.49 -13.97 -9.65
CA GLY A 54 3.78 -13.34 -8.54
C GLY A 54 2.60 -14.19 -8.03
N ARG A 55 1.78 -14.75 -8.93
CA ARG A 55 0.68 -15.66 -8.56
C ARG A 55 1.18 -16.95 -7.93
N GLN A 56 2.27 -17.52 -8.43
CA GLN A 56 2.88 -18.74 -7.87
C GLN A 56 3.40 -18.47 -6.46
N CYS A 57 4.10 -17.35 -6.24
CA CYS A 57 4.58 -16.94 -4.92
C CYS A 57 3.43 -16.77 -3.93
N TYR A 58 2.36 -16.09 -4.34
CA TYR A 58 1.15 -15.93 -3.51
C TYR A 58 0.54 -17.29 -3.14
N ARG A 59 0.40 -18.20 -4.10
CA ARG A 59 -0.12 -19.56 -3.87
C ARG A 59 0.75 -20.38 -2.93
N ALA A 60 2.07 -20.30 -3.07
CA ALA A 60 3.00 -20.98 -2.18
C ALA A 60 2.89 -20.44 -0.75
N ALA A 61 2.85 -19.12 -0.58
CA ALA A 61 2.73 -18.47 0.73
C ALA A 61 1.43 -18.83 1.47
N ILE A 62 0.28 -18.87 0.77
CA ILE A 62 -1.01 -19.26 1.40
C ILE A 62 -1.11 -20.76 1.70
N SER A 63 -0.35 -21.59 0.97
CA SER A 63 -0.34 -23.04 1.15
C SER A 63 0.59 -23.49 2.28
N ASP A 64 1.62 -22.70 2.60
CA ASP A 64 2.55 -22.99 3.69
C ASP A 64 2.02 -22.49 5.04
N LYS A 65 0.93 -23.13 5.51
CA LYS A 65 0.24 -22.75 6.75
C LYS A 65 0.96 -23.13 8.05
N GLY A 66 2.30 -23.25 8.13
CA GLY A 66 2.84 -23.71 9.42
C GLY A 66 4.33 -23.73 9.74
N LYS A 67 5.25 -23.09 9.00
CA LYS A 67 6.68 -23.19 9.36
C LYS A 67 7.52 -21.91 9.28
N HIS A 68 6.93 -20.74 9.02
CA HIS A 68 7.71 -19.51 9.12
C HIS A 68 7.83 -19.07 10.58
N LYS A 69 8.99 -19.35 11.17
CA LYS A 69 9.48 -18.59 12.32
C LYS A 69 9.56 -17.13 11.87
N GLU A 70 8.74 -16.26 12.46
CA GLU A 70 8.91 -14.82 12.34
C GLU A 70 10.35 -14.49 12.71
N LEU A 71 11.16 -14.07 11.73
CA LEU A 71 12.51 -13.62 12.00
C LEU A 71 12.38 -12.18 12.51
N PRO A 72 12.78 -11.87 13.76
CA PRO A 72 12.80 -10.50 14.22
C PRO A 72 13.87 -9.78 13.39
N ILE A 73 13.43 -8.91 12.48
CA ILE A 73 14.33 -7.99 11.77
C ILE A 73 14.79 -6.98 12.81
N ALA A 74 15.90 -7.27 13.49
CA ALA A 74 16.37 -6.55 14.67
C ALA A 74 16.72 -5.06 14.45
N ASN A 75 16.65 -4.56 13.21
CA ASN A 75 17.07 -3.21 12.84
C ASN A 75 15.98 -2.41 12.12
N VAL A 76 14.76 -2.94 12.05
CA VAL A 76 13.58 -2.11 11.77
C VAL A 76 12.94 -1.90 13.13
N GLU A 77 12.79 -0.65 13.56
CA GLU A 77 11.77 -0.33 14.56
C GLU A 77 10.42 -0.63 13.88
N LEU A 78 10.10 -1.92 13.81
CA LEU A 78 8.76 -2.40 13.68
C LEU A 78 8.11 -1.81 14.91
N ARG A 79 7.27 -0.78 14.74
CA ARG A 79 6.33 -0.37 15.79
C ARG A 79 5.63 -1.66 16.21
N GLY A 80 6.13 -2.26 17.30
CA GLY A 80 5.81 -3.63 17.66
C GLY A 80 4.33 -3.74 17.85
N ASP A 81 3.72 -4.80 17.33
CA ASP A 81 2.34 -5.24 17.54
C ASP A 81 1.34 -4.14 17.91
N MET A 82 1.44 -2.99 17.23
CA MET A 82 0.32 -2.10 17.13
C MET A 82 -0.55 -2.87 16.15
N GLU A 83 -1.54 -3.59 16.68
CA GLU A 83 -2.83 -3.68 16.01
C GLU A 83 -2.99 -2.34 15.29
N PRO A 84 -3.11 -2.31 13.95
CA PRO A 84 -3.24 -1.05 13.27
C PRO A 84 -4.48 -0.41 13.87
N GLU A 85 -4.27 0.49 14.84
CA GLU A 85 -5.29 1.39 15.33
C GLU A 85 -5.59 2.16 14.07
N ARG A 86 -6.62 1.70 13.37
CA ARG A 86 -7.22 2.46 12.28
C ARG A 86 -7.44 3.82 12.92
N PRO A 87 -6.83 4.88 12.36
CA PRO A 87 -7.08 6.22 12.86
C PRO A 87 -8.58 6.37 12.93
N GLN A 88 -9.10 6.49 14.15
CA GLN A 88 -10.52 6.73 14.31
C GLN A 88 -10.78 8.13 13.76
N PRO A 89 -11.93 8.36 13.12
CA PRO A 89 -12.34 9.71 12.77
C PRO A 89 -12.13 10.62 13.99
N VAL A 90 -11.48 11.77 13.78
CA VAL A 90 -11.27 12.78 14.83
C VAL A 90 -12.63 13.33 15.31
N GLU A 91 -13.66 13.16 14.50
CA GLU A 91 -15.01 13.65 14.70
C GLU A 91 -16.03 12.57 14.32
N ASP A 92 -17.22 12.65 14.90
CA ASP A 92 -18.32 11.76 14.53
C ASP A 92 -18.66 11.89 13.04
N VAL A 93 -19.08 10.79 12.42
CA VAL A 93 -19.47 10.74 11.01
C VAL A 93 -20.98 10.71 10.85
N VAL A 94 -21.48 11.46 9.88
CA VAL A 94 -22.90 11.50 9.48
C VAL A 94 -23.04 10.80 8.13
N GLN A 95 -24.10 10.00 7.98
CA GLN A 95 -24.45 9.38 6.71
C GLN A 95 -25.28 10.35 5.86
N MET A 96 -24.83 10.58 4.63
CA MET A 96 -25.50 11.43 3.66
C MET A 96 -25.90 10.60 2.45
N PRO A 97 -27.13 10.75 1.93
CA PRO A 97 -27.54 10.09 0.69
C PRO A 97 -26.80 10.73 -0.51
N LEU A 98 -26.36 9.89 -1.45
CA LEU A 98 -25.75 10.31 -2.72
C LEU A 98 -26.77 10.99 -3.64
N GLU A 99 -28.02 10.54 -3.58
CA GLU A 99 -29.12 11.04 -4.41
C GLU A 99 -30.32 11.37 -3.52
N GLU A 100 -30.99 12.50 -3.81
CA GLU A 100 -32.18 12.90 -3.07
C GLU A 100 -33.29 11.84 -3.21
N GLY A 101 -33.67 11.22 -2.08
CA GLY A 101 -34.67 10.16 -2.03
C GLY A 101 -34.14 8.72 -2.06
N ASN A 102 -32.83 8.49 -2.20
CA ASN A 102 -32.23 7.15 -2.16
C ASN A 102 -31.44 6.92 -0.87
N THR A 103 -32.03 6.17 0.07
CA THR A 103 -31.40 5.84 1.37
C THR A 103 -30.48 4.61 1.33
N GLU A 104 -30.42 3.88 0.21
CA GLU A 104 -29.52 2.72 0.08
C GLU A 104 -28.10 3.13 -0.32
N ARG A 105 -27.95 4.28 -0.97
CA ARG A 105 -26.68 4.81 -1.46
C ARG A 105 -26.24 5.98 -0.59
N VAL A 106 -25.51 5.69 0.48
CA VAL A 106 -24.99 6.68 1.43
C VAL A 106 -23.47 6.74 1.47
N PHE A 107 -22.93 7.91 1.78
CA PHE A 107 -21.51 8.11 2.10
C PHE A 107 -21.38 8.75 3.49
N GLN A 108 -20.21 8.62 4.11
CA GLN A 108 -19.93 9.15 5.45
C GLN A 108 -19.09 10.42 5.35
N VAL A 109 -19.49 11.46 6.09
CA VAL A 109 -18.80 12.75 6.18
C VAL A 109 -18.68 13.19 7.63
N GLY A 110 -17.67 14.00 7.94
CA GLY A 110 -17.48 14.54 9.29
C GLY A 110 -18.66 15.40 9.72
N SER A 111 -19.05 15.27 10.99
CA SER A 111 -20.19 15.98 11.57
C SER A 111 -20.04 17.50 11.59
N GLN A 112 -18.79 18.00 11.61
CA GLN A 112 -18.50 19.44 11.58
C GLN A 112 -18.42 20.03 10.16
N LEU A 113 -18.58 19.22 9.10
CA LEU A 113 -18.58 19.72 7.73
C LEU A 113 -19.76 20.67 7.52
N GLY A 114 -19.52 21.85 6.94
CA GLY A 114 -20.57 22.84 6.71
C GLY A 114 -21.61 22.37 5.70
N GLU A 115 -22.86 22.83 5.82
CA GLU A 115 -23.94 22.46 4.90
C GLU A 115 -23.63 22.83 3.43
N VAL A 116 -22.91 23.93 3.21
CA VAL A 116 -22.46 24.35 1.88
C VAL A 116 -21.45 23.34 1.30
N GLU A 117 -20.46 22.95 2.10
CA GLU A 117 -19.42 21.99 1.71
C GLU A 117 -20.00 20.59 1.48
N LYS A 118 -20.99 20.18 2.27
CA LYS A 118 -21.76 18.96 2.05
C LYS A 118 -22.46 18.97 0.69
N GLY A 119 -23.09 20.09 0.32
CA GLY A 119 -23.76 20.25 -0.98
C GLY A 119 -22.77 20.20 -2.16
N GLU A 120 -21.60 20.82 -2.02
CA GLU A 120 -20.52 20.74 -3.00
C GLU A 120 -20.00 19.29 -3.15
N LEU A 121 -19.87 18.57 -2.04
CA LEU A 121 -19.41 17.18 -2.05
C LEU A 121 -20.41 16.24 -2.75
N ILE A 122 -21.72 16.43 -2.52
CA ILE A 122 -22.77 15.68 -3.23
C ILE A 122 -22.70 15.99 -4.74
N THR A 123 -22.46 17.24 -5.11
CA THR A 123 -22.36 17.63 -6.52
C THR A 123 -21.11 17.06 -7.21
N PHE A 124 -20.03 16.85 -6.46
CA PHE A 124 -18.78 16.29 -6.96
C PHE A 124 -18.85 14.77 -7.19
N LEU A 125 -19.56 14.03 -6.32
CA LEU A 125 -19.66 12.57 -6.33
C LEU A 125 -20.65 12.05 -7.40
#